data_AF-A0A0M3J6V6-F1
#
_entry.id   AF-A0A0M3J6V6-F1
#
_cell.length_a   1.000
_cell.length_b   1.000
_cell.length_c   1.000
_cell.angle_alpha   90.00
_cell.angle_beta   90.00
_cell.angle_gamma   90.00
#
_symmetry.space_group_name_H-M   'P 1'
#
loop_
_entity.id
_entity.type
_entity.pdbx_description
1 polymer ?
#
loop_
_entity_poly.entity_id
_entity_poly.type
_entity_poly.pdbx_seq_one_letter_code
_entity_poly.pdbx_strand_id
1 'polypeptide(L)'
;MLFFLAVWFPVHVAELDKCFHCVIKYEPTTDPRHPVSSFLCSQSKWSLCSPINSMFTSGYGDKEYIERRAKLNDVARVYKYGEPLPEIEYTEAEHKTWEIVYQKLKSLQLTHTCVEYQRNFTQMENDGLFVANRIPNLARVNDYLQRKTGFMLRPCSGLLSARDFLASLAFRVFQVRQLLYLLFIRAY
;
A
#
# COMPACT_ATOMS: atom_id res chain seq x y z
N MET A 1 -10.83 -34.05 -30.40
CA MET A 1 -11.17 -33.83 -28.98
C MET A 1 -10.33 -32.67 -28.48
N LEU A 2 -10.85 -31.45 -28.50
CA LEU A 2 -10.14 -30.27 -27.98
C LEU A 2 -10.23 -30.34 -26.46
N PHE A 3 -9.14 -30.76 -25.80
CA PHE A 3 -8.97 -30.53 -24.38
C PHE A 3 -8.89 -29.01 -24.18
N PHE A 4 -9.98 -28.38 -23.76
CA PHE A 4 -9.90 -27.07 -23.12
C PHE A 4 -9.08 -27.28 -21.85
N LEU A 5 -7.79 -26.96 -21.90
CA LEU A 5 -6.98 -26.80 -20.70
C LEU A 5 -7.64 -25.66 -19.90
N ALA A 6 -8.38 -26.01 -18.85
CA ALA A 6 -8.97 -25.04 -17.96
C ALA A 6 -7.86 -24.13 -17.43
N VAL A 7 -8.07 -22.81 -17.50
CA VAL A 7 -7.05 -21.86 -17.06
C VAL A 7 -6.84 -22.03 -15.55
N TRP A 8 -5.60 -22.28 -15.14
CA TRP A 8 -5.25 -22.52 -13.74
C TRP A 8 -5.74 -21.40 -12.81
N PHE A 9 -6.26 -21.76 -11.64
CA PHE A 9 -6.63 -20.85 -10.57
C PHE A 9 -6.24 -21.47 -9.21
N PRO A 10 -5.87 -20.64 -8.21
CA PRO A 10 -5.53 -21.13 -6.88
C PRO A 10 -6.77 -21.76 -6.23
N VAL A 11 -6.62 -22.98 -5.71
CA VAL A 11 -7.67 -23.72 -4.97
C VAL A 11 -7.46 -23.67 -3.46
N HIS A 12 -6.27 -23.30 -3.02
CA HIS A 12 -5.93 -23.09 -1.61
C HIS A 12 -5.21 -21.75 -1.44
N VAL A 13 -5.42 -21.07 -0.31
CA VAL A 13 -4.86 -19.74 -0.04
C VAL A 13 -3.32 -19.70 -0.11
N ALA A 14 -2.65 -20.79 0.29
CA ALA A 14 -1.19 -20.92 0.15
C ALA A 14 -0.72 -20.87 -1.31
N GLU A 15 -1.58 -21.21 -2.28
CA GLU A 15 -1.25 -21.12 -3.70
C GLU A 15 -1.23 -19.69 -4.22
N LEU A 16 -1.68 -18.70 -3.44
CA LEU A 16 -1.44 -17.29 -3.75
C LEU A 16 0.05 -16.93 -3.77
N ASP A 17 0.91 -17.76 -3.18
CA ASP A 17 2.37 -17.67 -3.36
C ASP A 17 2.82 -17.88 -4.82
N LYS A 18 1.94 -18.42 -5.68
CA LYS A 18 2.12 -18.55 -7.13
C LYS A 18 1.51 -17.37 -7.90
N CYS A 19 0.61 -16.60 -7.27
CA CYS A 19 -0.08 -15.44 -7.84
C CYS A 19 0.73 -14.14 -7.67
N PHE A 20 2.01 -14.17 -8.09
CA PHE A 20 2.92 -13.02 -8.04
C PHE A 20 3.22 -12.45 -9.43
N HIS A 21 2.42 -12.81 -10.45
CA HIS A 21 2.66 -12.33 -11.80
C HIS A 21 2.33 -10.83 -11.88
N CYS A 22 3.35 -10.03 -11.60
CA CYS A 22 3.33 -8.59 -11.82
C CYS A 22 3.27 -8.33 -13.33
N VAL A 23 2.15 -7.79 -13.79
CA VAL A 23 1.91 -7.52 -15.23
C VAL A 23 2.68 -6.30 -15.70
N ILE A 24 2.95 -5.38 -14.79
CA ILE A 24 3.71 -4.18 -15.10
C ILE A 24 4.79 -4.03 -14.04
N LYS A 25 6.05 -4.15 -14.46
CA LYS A 25 7.14 -3.43 -13.82
C LYS A 25 6.91 -1.94 -14.08
N TYR A 26 5.82 -1.38 -13.55
CA TYR A 26 5.72 0.07 -13.45
C TYR A 26 6.74 0.41 -12.38
N GLU A 27 7.96 0.59 -12.86
CA GLU A 27 9.16 0.91 -12.11
C GLU A 27 9.19 2.43 -12.14
N PRO A 28 8.52 3.10 -11.19
CA PRO A 28 8.13 4.49 -11.41
C PRO A 28 9.32 5.44 -11.26
N THR A 29 10.43 4.87 -10.84
CA THR A 29 11.78 5.40 -10.88
C THR A 29 12.30 5.65 -12.30
N THR A 30 11.67 5.06 -13.32
CA THR A 30 12.04 5.20 -14.74
C THR A 30 11.17 6.21 -15.50
N ASP A 31 10.05 6.67 -14.92
CA ASP A 31 9.20 7.71 -15.51
C ASP A 31 9.61 9.08 -14.95
N PRO A 32 10.13 10.01 -15.78
CA PRO A 32 10.50 11.36 -15.35
C PRO A 32 9.34 12.16 -14.73
N ARG A 33 8.09 11.73 -14.95
CA ARG A 33 6.89 12.40 -14.42
C ARG A 33 6.38 11.76 -13.15
N HIS A 34 7.02 10.72 -12.62
CA HIS A 34 6.53 10.05 -11.42
C HIS A 34 6.62 10.97 -10.20
N PRO A 35 5.47 11.35 -9.61
CA PRO A 35 5.47 12.25 -8.48
C PRO A 35 5.91 11.49 -7.21
N VAL A 36 6.80 12.10 -6.45
CA VAL A 36 7.15 11.71 -5.09
C VAL A 36 6.96 12.89 -4.17
N SER A 37 6.69 12.63 -2.90
CA SER A 37 6.71 13.68 -1.89
C SER A 37 8.07 14.36 -1.89
N SER A 38 8.10 15.69 -1.81
CA SER A 38 9.36 16.44 -1.72
C SER A 38 10.18 16.01 -0.51
N PHE A 39 9.54 15.64 0.61
CA PHE A 39 10.24 15.07 1.77
C PHE A 39 10.99 13.76 1.47
N LEU A 40 10.54 13.00 0.47
CA LEU A 40 11.15 11.74 0.04
C LEU A 40 12.13 11.93 -1.11
N CYS A 41 12.31 13.16 -1.59
CA CYS A 41 13.21 13.49 -2.68
C CYS A 41 14.45 14.20 -2.14
N SER A 42 15.59 13.50 -2.12
CA SER A 42 16.91 14.01 -1.71
C SER A 42 17.36 15.20 -2.55
N GLN A 43 16.91 15.28 -3.81
CA GLN A 43 17.24 16.35 -4.75
C GLN A 43 16.39 17.61 -4.56
N SER A 44 15.34 17.55 -3.74
CA SER A 44 14.43 18.68 -3.58
C SER A 44 14.90 19.65 -2.50
N LYS A 45 14.92 20.95 -2.82
CA LYS A 45 15.06 22.02 -1.81
C LYS A 45 13.69 22.36 -1.27
N TRP A 46 13.28 21.68 -0.21
CA TRP A 46 12.04 22.01 0.48
C TRP A 46 12.22 23.20 1.42
N SER A 47 11.18 24.04 1.53
CA SER A 47 11.07 25.08 2.56
C SER A 47 9.68 25.04 3.18
N LEU A 48 9.58 25.28 4.49
CA LEU A 48 8.33 25.28 5.27
C LEU A 48 7.24 26.20 4.72
N CYS A 49 7.61 27.19 3.89
CA CYS A 49 6.71 28.22 3.37
C CYS A 49 6.17 27.94 1.96
N SER A 50 6.48 26.79 1.34
CA SER A 50 6.06 26.55 -0.04
C SER A 50 4.60 26.05 -0.15
N PRO A 51 3.83 26.46 -1.19
CA PRO A 51 2.43 26.05 -1.37
C PRO A 51 2.26 24.53 -1.50
N ILE A 52 1.09 23.97 -1.17
CA ILE A 52 0.82 22.52 -1.27
C ILE A 52 1.07 21.96 -2.69
N ASN A 53 0.92 22.76 -3.75
CA ASN A 53 1.26 22.35 -5.11
C ASN A 53 2.76 22.10 -5.34
N SER A 54 3.64 22.49 -4.42
CA SER A 54 5.08 22.14 -4.40
C SER A 54 5.39 20.94 -3.47
N MET A 55 4.38 20.22 -2.99
CA MET A 55 4.53 19.07 -2.11
C MET A 55 4.98 17.82 -2.85
N PHE A 56 4.78 17.77 -4.16
CA PHE A 56 5.21 16.68 -5.02
C PHE A 56 6.25 17.17 -6.03
N THR A 57 7.30 16.39 -6.20
CA THR A 57 8.39 16.58 -7.17
C THR A 57 8.59 15.30 -7.96
N SER A 58 9.42 15.33 -9.01
CA SER A 58 9.83 14.08 -9.66
C SER A 58 10.80 13.32 -8.77
N GLY A 59 10.55 12.03 -8.54
CA GLY A 59 11.49 11.12 -7.89
C GLY A 59 12.46 10.46 -8.87
N TYR A 60 12.44 10.88 -10.13
CA TYR A 60 13.27 10.32 -11.18
C TYR A 60 14.75 10.59 -10.92
N GLY A 61 15.58 9.54 -10.99
CA GLY A 61 17.01 9.63 -10.73
C GLY A 61 17.39 9.83 -9.25
N ASP A 62 16.43 9.87 -8.34
CA ASP A 62 16.69 9.94 -6.90
C ASP A 62 17.10 8.56 -6.36
N LYS A 63 18.41 8.38 -6.18
CA LYS A 63 18.98 7.09 -5.77
C LYS A 63 18.43 6.61 -4.43
N GLU A 64 18.27 7.50 -3.45
CA GLU A 64 17.77 7.12 -2.12
C GLU A 64 16.32 6.62 -2.20
N TYR A 65 15.48 7.33 -2.96
CA TYR A 65 14.10 6.90 -3.20
C TYR A 65 14.03 5.57 -3.97
N ILE A 66 14.87 5.39 -4.98
CA ILE A 66 14.96 4.16 -5.78
C ILE A 66 15.37 2.97 -4.91
N GLU A 67 16.42 3.13 -4.12
CA GLU A 67 16.94 2.10 -3.21
C GLU A 67 15.92 1.76 -2.13
N ARG A 68 15.23 2.76 -1.56
CA ARG A 68 14.16 2.54 -0.59
C ARG A 68 13.03 1.72 -1.17
N ARG A 69 12.61 2.01 -2.42
CA ARG A 69 11.58 1.21 -3.11
C ARG A 69 12.02 -0.21 -3.41
N ALA A 70 13.25 -0.40 -3.85
CA ALA A 70 13.80 -1.73 -4.11
C ALA A 70 13.78 -2.57 -2.82
N LYS A 71 14.21 -1.99 -1.69
CA LYS A 71 14.16 -2.65 -0.38
C LYS A 71 12.74 -3.09 0.02
N LEU A 72 11.74 -2.22 -0.14
CA LEU A 72 10.34 -2.55 0.18
C LEU A 72 9.78 -3.64 -0.76
N ASN A 73 10.13 -3.58 -2.04
CA ASN A 73 9.71 -4.58 -3.02
C ASN A 73 10.34 -5.95 -2.74
N ASP A 74 11.61 -5.99 -2.34
CA ASP A 74 12.29 -7.23 -1.98
C ASP A 74 11.64 -7.86 -0.75
N VAL A 75 11.35 -7.07 0.29
CA VAL A 75 10.58 -7.52 1.47
C VAL A 75 9.24 -8.14 1.08
N ALA A 76 8.48 -7.51 0.18
CA ALA A 76 7.21 -8.04 -0.29
C ALA A 76 7.36 -9.32 -1.15
N ARG A 77 8.48 -9.47 -1.88
CA ARG A 77 8.72 -10.61 -2.77
C ARG A 77 9.00 -11.90 -2.01
N VAL A 78 9.70 -11.82 -0.88
CA VAL A 78 10.07 -13.03 -0.09
C VAL A 78 8.91 -13.57 0.74
N TYR A 79 7.90 -12.75 1.04
CA TYR A 79 6.78 -13.15 1.91
C TYR A 79 6.04 -14.42 1.41
N LYS A 80 5.83 -15.38 2.32
CA LYS A 80 5.03 -16.58 2.10
C LYS A 80 3.79 -16.63 2.98
N TYR A 81 2.75 -17.28 2.48
CA TYR A 81 1.54 -17.50 3.27
C TYR A 81 1.87 -18.27 4.57
N GLY A 82 1.32 -17.80 5.69
CA GLY A 82 1.54 -18.37 7.02
C GLY A 82 2.72 -17.76 7.78
N GLU A 83 3.59 -17.00 7.11
CA GLU A 83 4.65 -16.24 7.78
C GLU A 83 4.10 -14.93 8.37
N PRO A 84 4.72 -14.41 9.45
CA PRO A 84 4.39 -13.10 9.98
C PRO A 84 4.65 -12.01 8.93
N LEU A 85 3.81 -10.97 8.94
CA LEU A 85 4.02 -9.82 8.06
C LEU A 85 5.30 -9.07 8.46
N PRO A 86 6.09 -8.62 7.47
CA PRO A 86 7.35 -7.97 7.75
C PRO A 86 7.11 -6.61 8.42
N GLU A 87 7.89 -6.35 9.46
CA GLU A 87 7.91 -5.06 10.13
C GLU A 87 8.83 -4.10 9.36
N ILE A 88 8.30 -2.92 9.04
CA ILE A 88 9.02 -1.88 8.33
C ILE A 88 9.16 -0.68 9.24
N GLU A 89 10.41 -0.31 9.49
CA GLU A 89 10.74 0.99 10.05
C GLU A 89 10.68 2.04 8.93
N TYR A 90 9.77 2.99 9.11
CA TYR A 90 9.60 4.14 8.22
C TYR A 90 10.45 5.31 8.72
N THR A 91 10.95 6.11 7.78
CA THR A 91 11.73 7.30 8.09
C THR A 91 10.82 8.45 8.55
N GLU A 92 11.40 9.44 9.22
CA GLU A 92 10.68 10.66 9.59
C GLU A 92 10.08 11.38 8.37
N ALA A 93 10.76 11.34 7.22
CA ALA A 93 10.25 11.90 5.97
C ALA A 93 9.02 11.14 5.44
N GLU A 94 8.99 9.81 5.59
CA GLU A 94 7.83 8.97 5.23
C GLU A 94 6.66 9.26 6.18
N HIS A 95 6.92 9.34 7.49
CA HIS A 95 5.91 9.73 8.48
C HIS A 95 5.36 11.15 8.27
N LYS A 96 6.22 12.10 7.91
CA LYS A 96 5.78 13.46 7.60
C LYS A 96 4.90 13.53 6.36
N THR A 97 5.26 12.76 5.34
CA THR A 97 4.43 12.65 4.13
C THR A 97 3.06 12.06 4.45
N TRP A 98 3.04 10.99 5.25
CA TRP A 98 1.79 10.39 5.76
C TRP A 98 0.94 11.41 6.50
N GLU A 99 1.51 12.18 7.42
CA GLU A 99 0.77 13.16 8.23
C GLU A 99 0.03 14.18 7.37
N ILE A 100 0.70 14.74 6.36
CA ILE A 100 0.09 15.76 5.52
C ILE A 100 -1.10 15.17 4.75
N VAL A 101 -0.93 13.99 4.18
CA VAL A 101 -2.00 13.37 3.39
C VAL A 101 -3.13 12.88 4.31
N TYR A 102 -2.81 12.34 5.49
CA TYR A 102 -3.78 11.96 6.51
C TYR A 102 -4.69 13.14 6.86
N GLN A 103 -4.11 14.27 7.24
CA GLN A 103 -4.85 15.48 7.61
C GLN A 103 -5.73 15.97 6.46
N LYS A 104 -5.20 15.94 5.23
CA LYS A 104 -5.95 16.35 4.04
C LYS A 104 -7.17 15.46 3.81
N LEU A 105 -7.01 14.14 3.82
CA LEU A 105 -8.12 13.21 3.63
C LEU A 105 -9.10 13.24 4.81
N LYS A 106 -8.60 13.39 6.04
CA LYS A 106 -9.43 13.53 7.24
C LYS A 106 -10.40 14.70 7.11
N SER A 107 -9.95 15.84 6.58
CA SER A 107 -10.80 17.01 6.35
C SER A 107 -11.96 16.76 5.36
N LEU A 108 -11.83 15.78 4.45
CA LEU A 108 -12.83 15.43 3.44
C LEU A 108 -13.71 14.25 3.86
N GLN A 109 -13.36 13.56 4.95
CA GLN A 109 -13.97 12.30 5.34
C GLN A 109 -15.48 12.41 5.54
N LEU A 110 -15.94 13.40 6.30
CA LEU A 110 -17.37 13.54 6.65
C LEU A 110 -18.26 13.80 5.43
N THR A 111 -17.74 14.48 4.41
CA THR A 111 -18.50 14.94 3.25
C THR A 111 -18.40 14.00 2.04
N HIS A 112 -17.35 13.17 1.96
CA HIS A 112 -17.04 12.39 0.74
C HIS A 112 -17.00 10.87 0.95
N THR A 113 -17.25 10.37 2.16
CA THR A 113 -17.19 8.93 2.47
C THR A 113 -18.52 8.40 3.01
N CYS A 114 -18.81 7.13 2.74
CA CYS A 114 -20.00 6.46 3.24
C CYS A 114 -19.95 6.23 4.76
N VAL A 115 -21.10 5.91 5.36
CA VAL A 115 -21.23 5.73 6.82
C VAL A 115 -20.39 4.56 7.34
N GLU A 116 -20.22 3.51 6.53
CA GLU A 116 -19.40 2.34 6.84
C GLU A 116 -17.93 2.74 6.98
N TYR A 117 -17.42 3.54 6.03
CA TYR A 117 -16.07 4.08 6.09
C TYR A 117 -15.89 4.92 7.36
N GLN A 118 -16.80 5.87 7.61
CA GLN A 118 -16.69 6.77 8.76
C GLN A 118 -16.65 6.00 10.07
N ARG A 119 -17.59 5.07 10.27
CA ARG A 119 -17.68 4.22 11.45
C ARG A 119 -16.42 3.38 11.66
N ASN A 120 -15.97 2.68 10.62
CA ASN A 120 -14.82 1.78 10.72
C ASN A 120 -13.52 2.57 10.95
N PHE A 121 -13.34 3.68 10.25
CA PHE A 121 -12.14 4.52 10.40
C PHE A 121 -12.06 5.15 11.78
N THR A 122 -13.17 5.68 12.31
CA THR A 122 -13.22 6.20 13.69
C THR A 122 -12.90 5.11 14.72
N GLN A 123 -13.39 3.87 14.51
CA GLN A 123 -13.01 2.76 15.38
C GLN A 123 -11.51 2.47 15.32
N MET A 124 -10.91 2.46 14.13
CA MET A 124 -9.48 2.21 13.98
C MET A 124 -8.61 3.35 14.55
N GLU A 125 -9.08 4.60 14.53
CA GLU A 125 -8.43 5.72 15.25
C GLU A 125 -8.51 5.53 16.77
N ASN A 126 -9.68 5.19 17.29
CA ASN A 126 -9.88 4.94 18.73
C ASN A 126 -9.02 3.77 19.23
N ASP A 127 -8.81 2.76 18.40
CA ASP A 127 -7.95 1.60 18.68
C ASP A 127 -6.45 1.92 18.51
N GLY A 128 -6.09 3.15 18.12
CA GLY A 128 -4.72 3.59 17.90
C GLY A 128 -4.01 2.88 16.74
N LEU A 129 -4.77 2.37 15.77
CA LEU A 129 -4.23 1.77 14.54
C LEU A 129 -3.84 2.84 13.53
N PHE A 130 -4.64 3.91 13.46
CA PHE A 130 -4.39 5.06 12.58
C PHE A 130 -4.21 6.31 13.43
N VAL A 131 -3.09 6.99 13.21
CA VAL A 131 -2.78 8.28 13.84
C VAL A 131 -2.16 9.19 12.78
N ALA A 132 -2.31 10.51 12.93
CA ALA A 132 -1.85 11.44 11.91
C ALA A 132 -0.32 11.42 11.75
N ASN A 133 0.45 11.31 12.83
CA ASN A 133 1.90 11.50 12.79
C ASN A 133 2.73 10.23 12.54
N ARG A 134 2.09 9.06 12.33
CA ARG A 134 2.81 7.79 12.15
C ARG A 134 2.09 6.86 11.18
N ILE A 135 2.85 6.31 10.24
CA ILE A 135 2.36 5.31 9.29
C ILE A 135 1.93 4.05 10.07
N PRO A 136 0.74 3.49 9.78
CA PRO A 136 0.26 2.28 10.46
C PRO A 136 1.17 1.08 10.20
N ASN A 137 1.43 0.29 11.25
CA ASN A 137 2.10 -1.00 11.10
C ASN A 137 1.15 -2.00 10.43
N LEU A 138 1.60 -2.61 9.33
CA LEU A 138 0.77 -3.47 8.50
C LEU A 138 0.29 -4.73 9.24
N ALA A 139 1.12 -5.32 10.09
CA ALA A 139 0.75 -6.49 10.88
C ALA A 139 -0.40 -6.18 11.83
N ARG A 140 -0.37 -5.02 12.51
CA ARG A 140 -1.46 -4.60 13.40
C ARG A 140 -2.77 -4.37 12.65
N VAL A 141 -2.72 -3.74 11.47
CA VAL A 141 -3.90 -3.54 10.63
C VAL A 141 -4.44 -4.87 10.11
N ASN A 142 -3.56 -5.77 9.68
CA ASN A 142 -3.91 -7.10 9.24
C ASN A 142 -4.62 -7.90 10.34
N ASP A 143 -4.10 -7.87 11.57
CA ASP A 143 -4.72 -8.56 12.71
C ASP A 143 -6.11 -8.00 13.03
N TYR A 144 -6.27 -6.67 12.94
CA TYR A 144 -7.58 -6.03 13.10
C TYR A 144 -8.57 -6.49 12.04
N LEU A 145 -8.18 -6.49 10.76
CA LEU A 145 -9.03 -6.92 9.65
C LEU A 145 -9.40 -8.40 9.74
N GLN A 146 -8.44 -9.26 10.08
CA GLN A 146 -8.70 -10.68 10.27
C GLN A 146 -9.74 -10.92 11.36
N ARG A 147 -9.61 -10.23 12.51
CA ARG A 147 -10.60 -10.35 13.61
C ARG A 147 -11.97 -9.79 13.25
N LYS A 148 -12.03 -8.69 12.48
CA LYS A 148 -13.29 -7.99 12.17
C LYS A 148 -14.07 -8.60 11.01
N THR A 149 -13.38 -9.07 9.97
CA THR A 149 -14.02 -9.46 8.69
C THR A 149 -13.49 -10.78 8.13
N GLY A 150 -12.41 -11.32 8.70
CA GLY A 150 -11.68 -12.45 8.14
C GLY A 150 -10.87 -12.10 6.89
N PHE A 151 -10.71 -10.81 6.56
CA PHE A 151 -9.78 -10.39 5.52
C PHE A 151 -8.34 -10.38 6.03
N MET A 152 -7.43 -10.77 5.15
CA MET A 152 -5.99 -10.75 5.38
C MET A 152 -5.32 -9.81 4.37
N LEU A 153 -4.29 -9.10 4.82
CA LEU A 153 -3.43 -8.30 3.97
C LEU A 153 -2.21 -9.11 3.55
N ARG A 154 -1.83 -8.98 2.28
CA ARG A 154 -0.64 -9.61 1.73
C ARG A 154 0.23 -8.57 1.02
N PRO A 155 1.52 -8.44 1.36
CA PRO A 155 2.39 -7.48 0.70
C PRO A 155 2.65 -7.92 -0.74
N CYS A 156 2.59 -6.97 -1.68
CA CYS A 156 2.91 -7.18 -3.08
C CYS A 156 4.00 -6.20 -3.56
N SER A 157 4.90 -6.69 -4.41
CA SER A 157 6.05 -5.94 -4.93
C SER A 157 5.71 -5.07 -6.16
N GLY A 158 4.46 -5.09 -6.64
CA GLY A 158 4.08 -4.40 -7.86
C GLY A 158 2.60 -4.52 -8.20
N LEU A 159 2.24 -4.10 -9.41
CA LEU A 159 0.88 -4.23 -9.94
C LEU A 159 0.69 -5.67 -10.47
N LEU A 160 -0.13 -6.43 -9.76
CA LEU A 160 -0.52 -7.79 -10.16
C LEU A 160 -1.44 -7.76 -11.38
N SER A 161 -1.52 -8.91 -12.08
CA SER A 161 -2.57 -9.11 -13.06
C SER A 161 -3.95 -8.98 -12.41
N ALA A 162 -4.95 -8.51 -13.18
CA ALA A 162 -6.33 -8.49 -12.71
C ALA A 162 -6.78 -9.90 -12.26
N ARG A 163 -6.33 -10.95 -12.96
CA ARG A 163 -6.56 -12.35 -12.60
C ARG A 163 -6.04 -12.66 -11.19
N ASP A 164 -4.77 -12.39 -10.91
CA ASP A 164 -4.13 -12.73 -9.63
C ASP A 164 -4.68 -11.89 -8.47
N PHE A 165 -4.93 -10.60 -8.72
CA PHE A 165 -5.54 -9.72 -7.74
C PHE A 165 -6.94 -10.20 -7.37
N LEU A 166 -7.80 -10.46 -8.36
CA LEU A 166 -9.17 -10.93 -8.10
C LEU A 166 -9.20 -12.35 -7.53
N ALA A 167 -8.28 -13.23 -7.93
CA ALA A 167 -8.14 -14.55 -7.32
C ALA A 167 -7.81 -14.45 -5.82
N SER A 168 -7.01 -13.46 -5.41
CA SER A 168 -6.70 -13.21 -3.99
C SER A 168 -7.96 -12.84 -3.19
N LEU A 169 -8.85 -12.02 -3.77
CA LEU A 169 -10.10 -11.61 -3.12
C LEU A 169 -11.06 -12.77 -2.86
N ALA A 170 -11.01 -13.83 -3.68
CA ALA A 170 -11.80 -15.05 -3.43
C ALA A 170 -11.46 -15.73 -2.10
N PHE A 171 -10.22 -15.54 -1.62
CA PHE A 171 -9.75 -16.01 -0.31
C PHE A 171 -9.81 -14.94 0.79
N ARG A 172 -10.49 -13.81 0.54
CA ARG A 172 -10.45 -12.61 1.41
C ARG A 172 -9.03 -12.09 1.65
N VAL A 173 -8.13 -12.27 0.68
CA VAL A 173 -6.76 -11.74 0.74
C VAL A 173 -6.68 -10.49 -0.13
N PHE A 174 -6.35 -9.36 0.48
CA PHE A 174 -6.14 -8.09 -0.21
C PHE A 174 -4.65 -7.83 -0.39
N GLN A 175 -4.23 -7.63 -1.63
CA GLN A 175 -2.83 -7.39 -2.00
C GLN A 175 -2.50 -5.91 -1.81
N VAL A 176 -1.53 -5.61 -0.93
CA VAL A 176 -1.16 -4.23 -0.55
C VAL A 176 0.28 -3.92 -0.91
N ARG A 177 0.54 -2.70 -1.36
CA ARG A 177 1.89 -2.16 -1.46
C ARG A 177 2.25 -1.42 -0.18
N GLN A 178 3.50 -1.55 0.24
CA GLN A 178 4.00 -0.94 1.47
C GLN A 178 4.58 0.47 1.27
N LEU A 179 4.60 0.95 0.02
CA LEU A 179 5.00 2.31 -0.34
C LEU A 179 3.79 3.26 -0.19
N LEU A 180 3.88 4.16 0.79
CA LEU A 180 2.93 5.24 1.10
C LEU A 180 1.46 4.79 1.00
N TYR A 181 0.92 4.24 2.09
CA TYR A 181 -0.50 3.92 2.20
C TYR A 181 -1.32 5.18 1.98
N LEU A 182 -1.92 5.33 0.81
CA LEU A 182 -3.02 6.25 0.59
C LEU A 182 -3.68 5.92 -0.74
N LEU A 183 -4.56 4.94 -0.65
CA LEU A 183 -5.80 4.70 -1.38
C LEU A 183 -6.20 3.27 -0.99
N PHE A 184 -7.49 3.03 -0.76
CA PHE A 184 -8.11 1.78 -0.29
C PHE A 184 -8.36 1.63 1.22
N ILE A 185 -9.26 2.48 1.73
CA ILE A 185 -10.49 1.93 2.34
C ILE A 185 -11.63 2.45 1.46
N ARG A 186 -11.76 1.89 0.26
CA ARG A 186 -13.02 1.91 -0.50
C ARG A 186 -13.14 0.56 -1.19
N ALA A 187 -13.08 -0.46 -0.36
CA ALA A 187 -13.56 -1.79 -0.65
C ALA A 187 -14.40 -2.12 0.58
N TYR A 188 -15.73 -2.09 0.36
CA TYR A 188 -16.82 -2.23 1.34
C TYR A 188 -17.16 -0.96 2.10
#